data_AF-A0A559M4F8-F1
#
_entry.id   AF-A0A559M4F8-F1
#
_cell.length_a   1.000
_cell.length_b   1.000
_cell.length_c   1.000
_cell.angle_alpha   90.00
_cell.angle_beta   90.00
_cell.angle_gamma   90.00
#
_symmetry.space_group_name_H-M   'P 1'
#
loop_
_entity.id
_entity.type
_entity.pdbx_description
1 polymer ?
#
loop_
_entity_poly.entity_id
_entity_poly.type
_entity_poly.pdbx_seq_one_letter_code
_entity_poly.pdbx_strand_id
1 'polypeptide(L)'
;MTSLRSSRTYYEYTVQTALSRLGLSLKRIGGRSDYGIDLIGTWNLPSSLQPLKVLIQCKALAGKAEPKVVRELEGAFVGAPTGWRGAGVLGFLVSKKSASKGV
;
A
#
# COMPACT_ATOMS: atom_id res chain seq x y z
N MET A 1 -6.36 -9.81 -26.77
CA MET A 1 -5.75 -10.43 -25.57
C MET A 1 -6.20 -9.67 -24.33
N THR A 2 -7.41 -9.97 -23.85
CA THR A 2 -7.99 -9.39 -22.64
C THR A 2 -7.39 -10.12 -21.44
N SER A 3 -6.45 -9.46 -20.74
CA SER A 3 -5.92 -9.97 -19.47
C SER A 3 -7.08 -10.14 -18.49
N LEU A 4 -7.35 -11.39 -18.08
CA LEU A 4 -8.29 -11.72 -17.02
C LEU A 4 -7.81 -11.03 -15.74
N ARG A 5 -8.44 -9.92 -15.35
CA ARG A 5 -8.13 -9.21 -14.11
C ARG A 5 -8.43 -10.13 -12.93
N SER A 6 -7.41 -10.49 -12.16
CA SER A 6 -7.60 -11.21 -10.91
C SER A 6 -8.37 -10.36 -9.88
N SER A 7 -9.08 -11.00 -8.95
CA SER A 7 -9.78 -10.31 -7.84
C SER A 7 -8.84 -9.42 -7.02
N ARG A 8 -7.57 -9.81 -6.90
CA ARG A 8 -6.50 -9.06 -6.25
C ARG A 8 -6.17 -7.76 -6.98
N THR A 9 -5.95 -7.85 -8.30
CA THR A 9 -5.70 -6.68 -9.15
C THR A 9 -6.85 -5.67 -9.10
N TYR A 10 -8.11 -6.15 -9.11
CA TYR A 10 -9.26 -5.26 -8.98
C TYR A 10 -9.31 -4.56 -7.62
N TYR A 11 -9.01 -5.27 -6.52
CA TYR A 11 -8.95 -4.68 -5.19
C TYR A 11 -7.89 -3.58 -5.09
N GLU A 12 -6.70 -3.79 -5.65
CA GLU A 12 -5.62 -2.80 -5.68
C GLU A 12 -6.04 -1.52 -6.42
N TYR A 13 -6.70 -1.64 -7.58
CA TYR A 13 -7.24 -0.47 -8.30
C TYR A 13 -8.36 0.24 -7.55
N THR A 14 -9.18 -0.51 -6.81
CA THR A 14 -10.23 0.06 -5.95
C THR A 14 -9.59 0.89 -4.84
N VAL A 15 -8.57 0.36 -4.15
CA VAL A 15 -7.80 1.09 -3.13
C VAL A 15 -7.13 2.33 -3.72
N GLN A 16 -6.50 2.22 -4.89
CA GLN A 16 -5.88 3.34 -5.58
C GLN A 16 -6.89 4.47 -5.83
N THR A 17 -8.09 4.13 -6.31
CA THR A 17 -9.18 5.09 -6.60
C THR A 17 -9.77 5.69 -5.32
N ALA A 18 -9.88 4.90 -4.25
CA ALA A 18 -10.40 5.39 -2.97
C ALA A 18 -9.43 6.40 -2.33
N LEU A 19 -8.13 6.09 -2.33
CA LEU A 19 -7.11 6.94 -1.72
C LEU A 19 -6.80 8.19 -2.55
N SER A 20 -7.03 8.19 -3.86
CA SER A 20 -6.84 9.41 -4.66
C SER A 20 -7.74 10.56 -4.22
N ARG A 21 -8.92 10.26 -3.68
CA ARG A 21 -9.86 11.24 -3.10
C ARG A 21 -9.32 11.92 -1.84
N LEU A 22 -8.32 11.31 -1.19
CA LEU A 22 -7.63 11.87 -0.03
C LEU A 22 -6.35 12.63 -0.42
N GLY A 23 -6.10 12.84 -1.72
CA GLY A 23 -4.91 13.56 -2.22
C GLY A 23 -3.69 12.67 -2.47
N LEU A 24 -3.86 11.34 -2.49
CA LEU A 24 -2.78 10.42 -2.83
C LEU A 24 -2.66 10.24 -4.35
N SER A 25 -1.47 10.48 -4.91
CA SER A 25 -1.15 10.13 -6.29
C SER A 25 -0.37 8.81 -6.30
N LEU A 26 -1.04 7.74 -6.74
CA LEU A 26 -0.58 6.37 -6.58
C LEU A 26 -0.40 5.67 -7.92
N LYS A 27 0.64 4.84 -8.01
CA LYS A 27 0.92 3.93 -9.12
C LYS A 27 0.98 2.50 -8.59
N ARG A 28 0.25 1.60 -9.26
CA ARG A 28 0.34 0.16 -9.03
C ARG A 28 1.69 -0.37 -9.51
N ILE A 29 2.38 -1.11 -8.64
CA ILE A 29 3.63 -1.81 -8.96
C ILE A 29 3.52 -3.32 -8.73
N GLY A 30 2.38 -3.80 -8.19
CA GLY A 30 2.19 -5.20 -7.81
C GLY A 30 2.44 -6.19 -8.95
N GLY A 31 3.20 -7.25 -8.65
CA GLY A 31 3.70 -8.24 -9.61
C GLY A 31 4.67 -9.24 -8.97
N ARG A 32 5.23 -10.16 -9.76
CA ARG A 32 6.25 -11.08 -9.23
C ARG A 32 7.49 -10.25 -8.82
N SER A 33 7.94 -10.39 -7.57
CA SER A 33 9.08 -9.68 -6.97
C SER A 33 8.84 -8.25 -6.47
N ASP A 34 7.59 -7.89 -6.15
CA ASP A 34 7.23 -6.59 -5.54
C ASP A 34 7.47 -6.49 -4.02
N TYR A 35 8.05 -7.54 -3.41
CA TYR A 35 8.25 -7.67 -1.96
C TYR A 35 6.99 -7.42 -1.12
N GLY A 36 5.80 -7.61 -1.71
CA GLY A 36 4.52 -7.38 -1.06
C GLY A 36 4.01 -5.94 -1.12
N ILE A 37 4.61 -5.08 -1.96
CA ILE A 37 4.16 -3.70 -2.17
C ILE A 37 3.25 -3.66 -3.39
N ASP A 38 1.99 -3.31 -3.20
CA ASP A 38 1.03 -3.30 -4.31
C ASP A 38 1.00 -1.93 -5.02
N LEU A 39 1.06 -0.83 -4.25
CA LEU A 39 1.07 0.56 -4.76
C LEU A 39 2.18 1.39 -4.12
N ILE A 40 2.70 2.37 -4.87
CA ILE A 40 3.60 3.41 -4.36
C ILE A 40 3.15 4.78 -4.87
N GLY A 41 3.57 5.84 -4.19
CA GLY A 41 3.33 7.19 -4.70
C GLY A 41 3.61 8.28 -3.69
N THR A 42 2.85 9.37 -3.80
CA THR A 42 2.97 10.53 -2.93
C THR A 42 1.63 10.95 -2.34
N TRP A 43 1.66 11.58 -1.17
CA TRP A 43 0.50 12.16 -0.51
C TRP A 43 0.72 13.66 -0.31
N ASN A 44 -0.10 14.47 -0.97
CA ASN A 44 -0.11 15.91 -0.80
C ASN A 44 -0.98 16.26 0.40
N LEU A 45 -0.34 16.75 1.47
CA LEU A 45 -1.01 17.19 2.69
C LEU A 45 -0.91 18.72 2.82
N PRO A 46 -1.99 19.44 3.17
CA PRO A 46 -1.93 20.88 3.39
C PRO A 46 -0.92 21.31 4.46
N SER A 47 -0.64 20.44 5.43
CA SER A 47 0.28 20.67 6.53
C SER A 47 1.75 20.34 6.21
N SER A 48 2.05 19.85 5.01
CA SER A 48 3.40 19.48 4.60
C SER A 48 3.83 20.29 3.40
N LEU A 49 5.02 20.90 3.46
CA LEU A 49 5.60 21.66 2.34
C LEU A 49 6.02 20.77 1.18
N GLN A 50 6.28 19.49 1.45
CA GLN A 50 6.68 18.50 0.45
C GLN A 50 5.74 17.30 0.48
N PRO A 51 5.41 16.70 -0.67
CA PRO A 51 4.58 15.50 -0.71
C PRO A 51 5.26 14.34 0.05
N LEU A 52 4.50 13.68 0.92
CA LEU A 52 5.01 12.50 1.64
C LEU A 52 5.11 11.31 0.70
N LYS A 53 6.21 10.58 0.73
CA LYS A 53 6.32 9.33 -0.02
C LYS A 53 5.53 8.25 0.69
N VAL A 54 4.77 7.47 -0.06
CA VAL A 54 3.93 6.40 0.49
C VAL A 54 4.15 5.07 -0.20
N LEU A 55 4.06 4.00 0.58
CA LEU A 55 4.11 2.61 0.16
C LEU A 55 2.87 1.91 0.71
N ILE A 56 2.15 1.18 -0.13
CA ILE A 56 0.85 0.61 0.22
C ILE A 56 0.81 -0.88 -0.08
N GLN A 57 0.46 -1.66 0.93
CA GLN A 57 0.13 -3.07 0.82
C GLN A 57 -1.38 -3.26 0.93
N CYS A 58 -1.98 -3.89 -0.07
CA CYS A 58 -3.38 -4.23 -0.18
C CYS A 58 -3.60 -5.70 0.21
N LYS A 59 -4.22 -5.93 1.37
CA LYS A 59 -4.44 -7.29 1.89
C LYS A 59 -5.93 -7.60 1.98
N ALA A 60 -6.40 -8.52 1.14
CA ALA A 60 -7.75 -9.07 1.21
C ALA A 60 -7.84 -10.17 2.28
N LEU A 61 -7.89 -9.76 3.55
CA LEU A 61 -7.91 -10.67 4.69
C LEU A 61 -9.29 -11.30 4.91
N ALA A 62 -9.31 -12.57 5.32
CA ALA A 62 -10.53 -13.24 5.78
C ALA A 62 -10.98 -12.73 7.16
N GLY A 63 -10.03 -12.46 8.05
CA GLY A 63 -10.22 -11.93 9.40
C GLY A 63 -9.61 -10.54 9.61
N LYS A 64 -9.48 -10.11 10.87
CA LYS A 64 -8.88 -8.82 11.23
C LYS A 64 -7.41 -8.74 10.78
N ALA A 65 -6.91 -7.51 10.60
CA ALA A 65 -5.48 -7.29 10.43
C ALA A 65 -4.75 -7.54 11.76
N GLU A 66 -3.94 -8.60 11.77
CA GLU A 66 -3.16 -9.01 12.94
C GLU A 66 -1.74 -8.44 12.89
N PRO A 67 -1.01 -8.41 14.03
CA PRO A 67 0.34 -7.85 14.10
C PRO A 67 1.32 -8.50 13.11
N LYS A 68 1.09 -9.76 12.73
CA LYS A 68 1.88 -10.44 11.70
C LYS A 68 1.88 -9.70 10.36
N VAL A 69 0.74 -9.12 9.96
CA VAL A 69 0.61 -8.42 8.68
C VAL A 69 1.34 -7.08 8.72
N VAL A 70 1.38 -6.42 9.90
CA VAL A 70 2.19 -5.21 10.09
C VAL A 70 3.68 -5.54 9.97
N ARG A 71 4.15 -6.62 10.61
CA ARG A 71 5.55 -7.07 10.46
C ARG A 71 5.91 -7.45 9.03
N GLU A 72 4.96 -8.01 8.28
CA GLU A 72 5.12 -8.28 6.84
C GLU A 72 5.32 -6.96 6.06
N LEU A 73 4.50 -5.94 6.35
CA LEU A 73 4.66 -4.61 5.76
C LEU A 73 5.99 -3.96 6.14
N GLU A 74 6.41 -4.04 7.41
CA GLU A 74 7.72 -3.54 7.85
C GLU A 74 8.86 -4.20 7.07
N GLY A 75 8.80 -5.52 6.88
CA GLY A 75 9.76 -6.25 6.05
C GLY A 75 9.78 -5.82 4.59
N ALA A 76 8.64 -5.37 4.05
CA ALA A 76 8.55 -4.89 2.66
C ALA A 76 9.39 -3.62 2.41
N PHE A 77 9.66 -2.80 3.43
CA PHE A 77 10.52 -1.62 3.30
C PHE A 77 11.95 -1.97 2.85
N VAL A 78 12.46 -3.15 3.23
CA VAL A 78 13.78 -3.63 2.80
C VAL A 78 13.83 -3.78 1.28
N GLY A 79 12.73 -4.28 0.69
CA GLY A 79 12.57 -4.51 -0.74
C GLY A 79 12.06 -3.30 -1.53
N ALA A 80 11.77 -2.17 -0.87
CA ALA A 80 11.15 -1.02 -1.52
C ALA A 80 11.97 -0.51 -2.72
N PRO A 81 11.34 0.06 -3.76
CA PRO A 81 12.06 0.59 -4.91
C PRO A 81 12.92 1.79 -4.55
N THR A 82 13.93 2.09 -5.38
CA THR A 82 14.80 3.26 -5.23
C THR A 82 13.95 4.53 -5.11
N GLY A 83 14.26 5.37 -4.12
CA GLY A 83 13.50 6.57 -3.80
C GLY A 83 12.42 6.36 -2.73
N TRP A 84 11.99 5.13 -2.46
CA TRP A 84 11.06 4.75 -1.38
C TRP A 84 11.73 3.95 -0.26
N ARG A 85 13.07 4.06 -0.16
CA ARG A 85 13.87 3.49 0.93
C ARG A 85 14.28 4.57 1.90
N GLY A 86 14.40 4.21 3.18
CA GLY A 86 14.91 5.08 4.23
C GLY A 86 13.86 5.98 4.88
N ALA A 87 14.32 7.05 5.52
CA ALA A 87 13.47 7.97 6.28
C ALA A 87 12.51 8.76 5.37
N GLY A 88 11.37 9.18 5.94
CA GLY A 88 10.39 10.02 5.23
C GLY A 88 9.46 9.27 4.27
N VAL A 89 9.35 7.94 4.42
CA VAL A 89 8.40 7.10 3.68
C VAL A 89 7.37 6.53 4.65
N LEU A 90 6.08 6.74 4.34
CA LEU A 90 4.97 6.27 5.14
C LEU A 90 4.39 4.96 4.56
N GLY A 91 4.22 3.96 5.42
CA GLY A 91 3.63 2.68 5.05
C GLY A 91 2.13 2.63 5.34
N PHE A 92 1.35 2.08 4.42
CA PHE A 92 -0.07 1.81 4.60
C PHE A 92 -0.36 0.33 4.43
N LEU A 93 -1.03 -0.26 5.43
CA LEU A 93 -1.70 -1.54 5.28
C LEU A 93 -3.19 -1.30 5.04
N VAL A 94 -3.69 -1.69 3.87
CA VAL A 94 -5.10 -1.48 3.48
C VAL A 94 -5.83 -2.79 3.41
N SER A 95 -6.85 -2.94 4.26
CA SER A 95 -7.71 -4.12 4.30
C SER A 95 -9.20 -3.74 4.40
N LYS A 96 -10.08 -4.64 3.95
CA LYS A 96 -11.53 -4.55 4.16
C LYS A 96 -11.94 -4.86 5.60
N LYS A 97 -11.02 -5.42 6.39
CA LYS A 97 -11.27 -5.88 7.76
C LYS A 97 -10.56 -4.93 8.73
N SER A 98 -11.19 -4.73 9.88
CA SER A 98 -10.62 -3.89 10.94
C SER A 98 -9.30 -4.44 11.46
N ALA A 99 -8.48 -3.56 12.04
CA ALA A 99 -7.33 -3.96 12.81
C ALA A 99 -7.74 -4.74 14.08
N SER A 100 -6.89 -5.68 14.48
CA SER A 100 -6.98 -6.33 15.80
C SER A 100 -6.52 -5.36 16.90
N LYS A 101 -6.76 -5.69 18.17
CA LYS A 101 -6.30 -4.86 19.30
C LYS A 101 -4.77 -4.80 19.45
N GLY A 102 -4.04 -5.74 18.85
CA GLY A 102 -2.58 -5.81 18.95
C GLY A 102 -1.84 -5.03 17.86
N VAL A 103 -2.58 -4.36 16.97
CA VAL A 103 -2.07 -3.44 15.94
C VAL A 103 -2.33 -2.03 16.44
#